data_AF-A0A8C7DXJ2-F1
#
_entry.id   AF-A0A8C7DXJ2-F1
#
_cell.length_a   1.000
_cell.length_b   1.000
_cell.length_c   1.000
_cell.angle_alpha   90.00
_cell.angle_beta   90.00
_cell.angle_gamma   90.00
#
_symmetry.space_group_name_H-M   'P 1'
#
loop_
_entity.id
_entity.type
_entity.pdbx_description
1 polymer ?
#
loop_
_entity_poly.entity_id
_entity_poly.type
_entity_poly.pdbx_seq_one_letter_code
_entity_poly.pdbx_strand_id
1 'polypeptide(L)' 'MSNVIEDLWNYMPEEIMASVFSFLSVRDRYMVLHVCKRWAAAVASSTVWSFTELW' A
#
# COMPACT_ATOMS: atom_id res chain seq x y z
N MET A 1 -12.09 21.53 8.40
CA MET A 1 -12.58 20.15 8.11
C MET A 1 -11.50 19.36 7.39
N SER A 2 -10.31 19.21 7.99
CA SER A 2 -9.11 18.67 7.32
C SER A 2 -8.62 17.31 7.86
N ASN A 3 -9.18 16.77 8.95
CA ASN A 3 -8.50 15.70 9.69
C ASN A 3 -9.14 14.31 9.55
N VAL A 4 -10.35 14.21 8.98
CA VAL A 4 -11.06 12.92 8.91
C VAL A 4 -10.43 11.97 7.89
N ILE A 5 -9.90 12.51 6.79
CA ILE A 5 -9.31 11.71 5.71
C ILE A 5 -7.90 11.20 6.08
N GLU A 6 -7.10 12.02 6.77
CA GLU A 6 -5.80 11.59 7.29
C GLU A 6 -5.96 10.46 8.32
N ASP A 7 -6.97 10.56 9.20
CA ASP A 7 -7.28 9.51 10.16
C ASP A 7 -7.72 8.21 9.47
N LEU A 8 -8.42 8.29 8.33
CA LEU A 8 -8.93 7.11 7.65
C LEU A 8 -7.80 6.17 7.20
N TRP A 9 -6.73 6.74 6.64
CA TRP A 9 -5.53 5.98 6.27
C TRP A 9 -4.79 5.46 7.49
N ASN A 10 -4.99 6.02 8.68
CA ASN A 10 -4.42 5.49 9.93
C ASN A 10 -5.23 4.32 10.49
N TYR A 11 -6.49 4.14 10.12
CA TYR A 11 -7.31 3.00 10.59
C TYR A 11 -7.57 1.94 9.52
N MET A 12 -7.16 2.18 8.27
CA MET A 12 -7.35 1.21 7.18
C MET A 12 -6.60 -0.11 7.46
N PRO A 13 -7.28 -1.28 7.39
CA PRO A 13 -6.63 -2.58 7.56
C PRO A 13 -5.52 -2.82 6.54
N GLU A 14 -4.47 -3.54 6.95
CA GLU A 14 -3.30 -3.80 6.10
C GLU A 14 -3.65 -4.64 4.86
N GLU A 15 -4.64 -5.53 4.96
CA GLU A 15 -5.11 -6.36 3.85
C GLU A 15 -5.77 -5.53 2.75
N ILE A 16 -6.53 -4.50 3.14
CA ILE A 16 -7.15 -3.57 2.18
C ILE A 16 -6.07 -2.71 1.52
N MET A 17 -5.09 -2.24 2.29
CA MET A 17 -3.94 -1.53 1.75
C MET A 17 -3.14 -2.39 0.77
N ALA A 18 -2.87 -3.65 1.11
CA ALA A 18 -2.18 -4.61 0.23
C ALA A 18 -2.95 -4.84 -1.08
N SER A 19 -4.29 -4.96 -1.00
CA SER A 19 -5.14 -5.06 -2.19
C SER A 19 -4.99 -3.82 -3.08
N VAL A 20 -5.03 -2.61 -2.51
CA VAL A 20 -4.79 -1.35 -3.25
C VAL A 20 -3.40 -1.33 -3.87
N PHE A 21 -2.36 -1.70 -3.11
CA PHE A 21 -0.97 -1.69 -3.60
C PHE A 21 -0.71 -2.71 -4.71
N SER A 22 -1.51 -3.78 -4.80
CA SER A 22 -1.41 -4.76 -5.89
C SER A 22 -1.70 -4.14 -7.28
N PHE A 23 -2.48 -3.05 -7.33
CA PHE A 23 -2.77 -2.32 -8.57
C PHE A 23 -1.70 -1.29 -8.96
N LEU A 24 -0.72 -1.04 -8.09
CA LEU A 24 0.35 -0.11 -8.37
C LEU A 24 1.39 -0.72 -9.30
N SER A 25 2.06 0.13 -10.08
CA SER A 25 3.25 -0.26 -10.84
C SER A 25 4.35 -0.76 -9.91
N VAL A 26 5.30 -1.55 -10.42
CA VAL A 26 6.48 -1.99 -9.63
C VAL A 26 7.17 -0.80 -8.99
N ARG A 27 7.38 0.28 -9.75
CA ARG A 27 8.02 1.50 -9.27
C ARG A 27 7.26 2.11 -8.11
N ASP A 28 5.95 2.20 -8.20
CA ASP A 28 5.13 2.82 -7.16
C ASP A 28 5.03 1.94 -5.91
N ARG A 29 5.04 0.61 -6.05
CA ARG A 29 5.18 -0.31 -4.91
C ARG A 29 6.49 -0.09 -4.15
N TYR A 30 7.59 0.19 -4.86
CA TYR A 30 8.84 0.59 -4.22
C TYR A 30 8.72 1.93 -3.48
N MET A 31 8.02 2.92 -4.05
CA MET A 31 7.81 4.20 -3.37
C MET A 31 6.98 4.07 -2.09
N VAL A 32 5.99 3.17 -2.09
CA VAL A 32 5.12 2.87 -0.92
C VAL A 32 5.91 2.39 0.29
N LEU A 33 7.01 1.64 0.10
CA LEU A 33 7.90 1.20 1.19
C LEU A 33 8.44 2.36 2.03
N HIS A 34 8.58 3.55 1.43
CA HIS A 34 9.22 4.71 2.06
C HIS A 34 8.24 5.70 2.69
N VAL A 35 6.93 5.44 2.64
CA VAL A 35 5.92 6.35 3.21
C VAL A 35 5.91 6.27 4.74
N CYS A 36 5.63 5.09 5.29
CA CYS A 36 5.66 4.83 6.73
C CYS A 36 5.78 3.33 7.02
N LYS A 37 6.02 2.97 8.28
CA LYS A 37 6.19 1.56 8.70
C LYS A 37 4.99 0.68 8.34
N ARG A 38 3.76 1.20 8.45
CA ARG A 38 2.56 0.40 8.17
C ARG A 38 2.36 0.16 6.67
N TRP A 39 2.68 1.15 5.85
CA TRP A 39 2.67 1.00 4.40
C TRP A 39 3.74 0.01 3.94
N ALA A 40 4.92 0.06 4.57
CA ALA A 40 5.98 -0.92 4.34
C ALA A 40 5.56 -2.36 4.70
N ALA A 41 4.82 -2.54 5.80
CA ALA A 41 4.29 -3.86 6.18
C ALA A 41 3.25 -4.37 5.17
N ALA A 42 2.27 -3.53 4.81
CA ALA A 42 1.23 -3.91 3.85
C ALA A 42 1.78 -4.21 2.45
N VAL A 43 2.76 -3.43 1.95
CA VAL A 43 3.37 -3.66 0.64
C VAL A 43 4.28 -4.88 0.61
N ALA A 44 4.81 -5.32 1.77
CA ALA A 44 5.59 -6.55 1.88
C ALA A 44 4.71 -7.83 1.85
N SER A 45 3.38 -7.70 1.91
CA SER A 45 2.46 -8.83 1.79
C SER A 45 2.64 -9.55 0.44
N SER A 46 2.62 -10.89 0.47
CA SER A 46 2.74 -11.72 -0.74
C SER A 46 1.65 -11.44 -1.76
N THR A 47 0.47 -10.99 -1.34
CA THR A 47 -0.65 -10.63 -2.22
C THR A 47 -0.26 -9.53 -3.21
N VAL A 48 0.56 -8.56 -2.78
CA VAL A 48 0.99 -7.42 -3.61
C VAL A 48 1.88 -7.86 -4.77
N TRP A 49 2.65 -8.93 -4.57
CA TRP A 49 3.65 -9.42 -5.52
C TRP A 49 3.23 -10.71 -6.24
N SER A 50 2.03 -11.22 -5.94
CA SER A 50 1.49 -12.44 -6.55
C SER A 50 1.32 -12.32 -8.07
N PHE A 51 1.13 -11.09 -8.56
CA PHE A 51 1.08 -10.75 -9.98
C PHE A 51 1.75 -9.40 -10.23
N THR A 52 2.60 -9.35 -11.25
CA THR A 52 3.32 -8.13 -11.64
C THR A 52 3.43 -8.07 -13.16
N GLU A 53 2.73 -7.13 -13.78
CA GLU A 53 2.96 -6.78 -15.18
C GLU A 53 4.24 -5.96 -15.30
N LEU A 54 5.14 -6.39 -16.18
CA LEU A 54 6.47 -5.80 -16.40
C LEU A 54 6.56 -4.95 -17.68
N TRP A 55 5.41 -4.62 -18.28
CA TRP A 55 5.32 -3.98 -19.59
C TRP A 55 5.51 -2.46 -19.53
#